data_AF-A0A553ECQ8-F1
#
_entry.id   AF-A0A553ECQ8-F1
#
_cell.length_a   1.000
_cell.length_b   1.000
_cell.length_c   1.000
_cell.angle_alpha   90.00
_cell.angle_beta   90.00
_cell.angle_gamma   90.00
#
_symmetry.space_group_name_H-M   'P 1'
#
loop_
_entity.id
_entity.type
_entity.pdbx_description
1 polymer ?
#
loop_
_entity_poly.entity_id
_entity_poly.type
_entity_poly.pdbx_seq_one_letter_code
_entity_poly.pdbx_strand_id
1 'polypeptide(L)'
;MTDFSAPNPQGKIVSLKESLGKVTIVDFWASWCGPCRKENPNVVAIYKELHAKGLNIVGVSLDKEAKAWKEAIAKDGLVWTQVSHLKFWDEPIAIQYKVESIPATFILDQSGNIVAQDLRGDALKAKIIELLAK
;
A
#
# COMPACT_ATOMS: atom_id res chain seq x y z
N MET A 1 -7.11 -14.92 6.21
CA MET A 1 -5.76 -14.71 5.66
C MET A 1 -5.91 -14.07 4.29
N THR A 2 -5.58 -12.78 4.17
CA THR A 2 -5.68 -12.02 2.91
C THR A 2 -4.34 -12.05 2.16
N ASP A 3 -3.87 -13.26 1.87
CA ASP A 3 -2.63 -13.47 1.11
C ASP A 3 -2.84 -13.19 -0.38
N PHE A 4 -1.82 -12.65 -1.04
CA PHE A 4 -1.81 -12.37 -2.47
C PHE A 4 -0.39 -12.30 -3.03
N SER A 5 -0.29 -12.37 -4.36
CA SER A 5 0.95 -12.09 -5.09
C SER A 5 0.63 -11.35 -6.38
N ALA A 6 1.53 -10.46 -6.79
CA ALA A 6 1.36 -9.64 -7.98
C ALA A 6 2.70 -9.18 -8.54
N PRO A 7 2.76 -8.82 -9.83
CA PRO A 7 3.99 -8.31 -10.42
C PRO A 7 4.30 -6.91 -9.89
N ASN A 8 5.58 -6.69 -9.59
CA ASN A 8 6.14 -5.39 -9.27
C ASN A 8 6.45 -4.59 -10.56
N PRO A 9 6.98 -3.34 -10.48
CA PRO A 9 7.31 -2.56 -11.67
C PRO A 9 8.33 -3.21 -12.61
N GLN A 10 9.14 -4.14 -12.12
CA GLN A 10 10.11 -4.91 -12.92
C GLN A 10 9.52 -6.20 -13.50
N GLY A 11 8.24 -6.51 -13.23
CA GLY A 11 7.57 -7.73 -13.66
C GLY A 11 7.87 -8.95 -12.79
N LYS A 12 8.62 -8.79 -11.69
CA LYS A 12 8.86 -9.87 -10.74
C LYS A 12 7.64 -10.04 -9.85
N ILE A 13 7.19 -11.28 -9.67
CA ILE A 13 6.12 -11.60 -8.72
C ILE A 13 6.64 -11.39 -7.29
N VAL A 14 5.89 -10.61 -6.51
CA VAL A 14 6.13 -10.38 -5.08
C VAL A 14 4.88 -10.79 -4.32
N SER A 15 5.05 -11.54 -3.25
CA SER A 15 3.96 -11.93 -2.36
C SER A 15 3.80 -10.97 -1.19
N LEU A 16 2.59 -10.90 -0.63
CA LEU A 16 2.33 -10.16 0.60
C LEU A 16 3.19 -10.69 1.75
N LYS A 17 3.31 -12.01 1.88
CA LYS A 17 4.11 -12.68 2.92
C LYS A 17 5.56 -12.23 2.94
N GLU A 18 6.20 -12.08 1.77
CA GLU A 18 7.57 -11.58 1.65
C GLU A 18 7.70 -10.10 2.07
N SER A 19 6.57 -9.38 2.10
CA SER A 19 6.50 -7.96 2.44
C SER A 19 5.87 -7.71 3.81
N LEU A 20 5.61 -8.73 4.65
CA LEU A 20 5.07 -8.51 5.98
C LEU A 20 6.15 -7.94 6.92
N GLY A 21 5.82 -6.81 7.56
CA GLY A 21 6.52 -6.28 8.73
C GLY A 21 5.80 -6.63 10.03
N LYS A 22 6.19 -5.99 11.14
CA LYS A 22 5.41 -6.06 12.40
C LYS A 22 4.00 -5.51 12.21
N VAL A 23 3.92 -4.42 11.43
CA VAL A 23 2.69 -3.79 10.97
C VAL A 23 2.86 -3.53 9.48
N THR A 24 1.89 -3.92 8.66
CA THR A 24 1.95 -3.73 7.21
C THR A 24 0.74 -2.94 6.73
N ILE A 25 0.96 -1.86 5.98
CA ILE A 25 -0.14 -1.14 5.32
C ILE A 25 -0.26 -1.64 3.89
N VAL A 26 -1.44 -2.07 3.48
CA VAL A 26 -1.80 -2.27 2.08
C VAL A 26 -2.51 -1.00 1.62
N ASP A 27 -1.89 -0.26 0.72
CA ASP A 27 -2.37 1.02 0.21
C ASP A 27 -2.84 0.89 -1.24
N PHE A 28 -4.13 1.10 -1.47
CA PHE A 28 -4.75 1.04 -2.79
C PHE A 28 -4.84 2.43 -3.39
N TRP A 29 -4.15 2.61 -4.51
CA TRP A 29 -3.98 3.92 -5.14
C TRP A 29 -3.89 3.80 -6.67
N ALA A 30 -3.77 4.93 -7.36
CA ALA A 30 -3.45 4.94 -8.79
C ALA A 30 -2.80 6.26 -9.21
N SER A 31 -2.06 6.26 -10.31
CA SER A 31 -1.39 7.47 -10.83
C SER A 31 -2.35 8.61 -11.15
N TRP A 32 -3.57 8.27 -11.58
CA TRP A 32 -4.67 9.17 -11.94
C TRP A 32 -5.54 9.60 -10.75
N CYS A 33 -5.34 9.02 -9.56
CA CYS A 33 -6.08 9.36 -8.35
C CYS A 33 -5.50 10.62 -7.69
N GLY A 34 -6.04 11.80 -8.02
CA GLY A 34 -5.59 13.08 -7.45
C GLY A 34 -5.49 13.10 -5.90
N PRO A 35 -6.51 12.65 -5.15
CA PRO A 35 -6.43 12.57 -3.69
C PRO A 35 -5.33 11.63 -3.17
N CYS A 36 -5.12 10.48 -3.81
CA CYS A 36 -4.06 9.54 -3.44
C CYS A 36 -2.68 10.22 -3.55
N ARG A 37 -2.43 10.88 -4.69
CA ARG A 37 -1.18 11.60 -4.95
C ARG A 37 -0.91 12.73 -3.95
N LYS A 38 -1.95 13.35 -3.40
CA LYS A 38 -1.83 14.38 -2.34
C LYS A 38 -1.47 13.78 -0.98
N GLU A 39 -1.88 12.55 -0.69
CA GLU A 39 -1.58 11.85 0.57
C GLU A 39 -0.19 11.18 0.55
N ASN A 40 0.31 10.81 -0.64
CA ASN A 40 1.61 10.15 -0.79
C ASN A 40 2.78 10.80 -0.02
N PRO A 41 2.97 12.13 0.01
CA PRO A 41 4.01 12.76 0.82
C PRO A 41 3.88 12.46 2.33
N ASN A 42 2.65 12.38 2.85
CA ASN A 42 2.40 12.02 4.25
C ASN A 42 2.77 10.55 4.50
N VAL A 43 2.36 9.64 3.61
CA VAL A 43 2.71 8.21 3.71
C VAL A 43 4.23 8.02 3.64
N VAL A 44 4.93 8.75 2.78
CA VAL A 44 6.41 8.74 2.70
C VAL A 44 7.05 9.21 4.01
N ALA A 45 6.52 10.26 4.64
CA ALA A 45 7.03 10.73 5.92
C ALA A 45 6.83 9.68 7.03
N ILE A 46 5.64 9.07 7.11
CA ILE A 46 5.33 8.00 8.06
C ILE A 46 6.25 6.80 7.84
N TYR A 47 6.46 6.39 6.59
CA TYR A 47 7.35 5.27 6.26
C TYR A 47 8.78 5.55 6.72
N LYS A 48 9.34 6.71 6.39
CA LYS A 48 10.71 7.07 6.80
C LYS A 48 10.90 7.05 8.32
N GLU A 49 9.88 7.49 9.08
CA GLU A 49 9.95 7.55 10.55
C GLU A 49 9.78 6.17 11.21
N LEU A 50 8.90 5.32 10.68
CA LEU A 50 8.44 4.10 11.36
C LEU A 50 8.95 2.81 10.70
N HIS A 51 9.54 2.86 9.51
CA HIS A 51 10.00 1.65 8.81
C HIS A 51 11.03 0.87 9.63
N ALA A 52 12.04 1.56 10.17
CA ALA A 52 13.05 0.96 11.04
C ALA A 52 12.48 0.38 12.34
N LYS A 53 11.27 0.79 12.74
CA LYS A 53 10.56 0.28 13.93
C LYS A 53 9.70 -0.95 13.62
N GLY A 54 9.59 -1.35 12.34
CA GLY A 54 8.86 -2.53 11.90
C GLY A 54 7.62 -2.25 11.04
N LEU A 55 7.37 -1.00 10.65
CA LEU A 55 6.35 -0.69 9.65
C LEU A 55 6.82 -1.14 8.26
N ASN A 56 5.96 -1.84 7.52
CA ASN A 56 6.11 -1.96 6.08
C ASN A 56 4.87 -1.45 5.34
N ILE A 57 5.03 -1.16 4.04
CA ILE A 57 3.93 -0.72 3.18
C ILE A 57 4.00 -1.49 1.87
N VAL A 58 2.85 -1.92 1.37
CA VAL A 58 2.67 -2.53 0.07
C VAL A 58 1.63 -1.69 -0.68
N GLY A 59 2.07 -1.03 -1.76
CA GLY A 59 1.17 -0.28 -2.63
C GLY A 59 0.58 -1.20 -3.69
N VAL A 60 -0.74 -1.22 -3.81
CA VAL A 60 -1.48 -1.89 -4.88
C VAL A 60 -2.05 -0.83 -5.82
N SER A 61 -1.54 -0.80 -7.05
CA SER A 61 -1.99 0.19 -8.04
C SER A 61 -3.14 -0.33 -8.89
N LEU A 62 -4.15 0.53 -9.10
CA LEU A 62 -5.25 0.36 -10.04
C LEU A 62 -4.98 1.11 -11.36
N ASP A 63 -3.73 1.25 -11.76
CA ASP A 63 -3.38 1.78 -13.09
C ASP A 63 -3.72 0.77 -14.21
N LYS A 64 -3.77 1.25 -15.45
CA LYS A 64 -3.81 0.41 -16.68
C LYS A 64 -2.49 0.44 -17.45
N GLU A 65 -1.70 1.47 -17.21
CA GLU A 65 -0.52 1.84 -18.00
C GLU A 65 0.72 1.73 -17.11
N ALA A 66 1.59 0.77 -17.40
CA ALA A 66 2.81 0.54 -16.62
C ALA A 66 3.70 1.81 -16.56
N LYS A 67 3.72 2.60 -17.65
CA LYS A 67 4.51 3.82 -17.74
C LYS A 67 4.02 4.89 -16.75
N ALA A 68 2.73 5.20 -16.77
CA ALA A 68 2.13 6.19 -15.86
C ALA A 68 2.30 5.79 -14.39
N TRP A 69 2.12 4.50 -14.09
CA TRP A 69 2.36 3.95 -12.76
C TRP A 69 3.82 4.16 -12.31
N LYS A 70 4.80 3.75 -13.13
CA LYS A 70 6.23 3.89 -12.83
C LYS A 70 6.66 5.35 -12.65
N GLU A 71 6.19 6.23 -13.52
CA GLU A 71 6.46 7.67 -13.42
C GLU A 71 5.86 8.27 -12.14
N ALA A 72 4.67 7.84 -11.74
CA ALA A 72 4.05 8.27 -10.49
C ALA A 72 4.83 7.78 -9.25
N ILE A 73 5.25 6.51 -9.22
CA ILE A 73 6.10 5.96 -8.15
C ILE A 73 7.36 6.81 -7.99
N ALA A 74 8.07 7.06 -9.10
CA ALA A 74 9.32 7.82 -9.09
C ALA A 74 9.11 9.27 -8.66
N LYS A 75 8.06 9.92 -9.18
CA LYS A 75 7.74 11.33 -8.87
C LYS A 75 7.36 11.55 -7.41
N ASP A 76 6.65 10.59 -6.82
CA ASP A 76 6.16 10.71 -5.44
C ASP A 76 7.13 10.11 -4.40
N GLY A 77 8.21 9.46 -4.86
CA GLY A 77 9.19 8.85 -3.96
C GLY A 77 8.62 7.66 -3.19
N LEU A 78 7.77 6.85 -3.81
CA LEU A 78 7.19 5.66 -3.19
C LEU A 78 8.23 4.54 -3.18
N VAL A 79 9.04 4.50 -2.12
CA VAL A 79 10.22 3.62 -2.02
C VAL A 79 9.91 2.19 -1.59
N TRP A 80 8.70 1.94 -1.09
CA TRP A 80 8.27 0.61 -0.64
C TRP A 80 7.79 -0.27 -1.80
N THR A 81 7.47 -1.53 -1.51
CA THR A 81 7.00 -2.49 -2.50
C THR A 81 5.73 -1.98 -3.19
N GLN A 82 5.75 -1.95 -4.51
CA GLN A 82 4.61 -1.60 -5.35
C GLN A 82 4.24 -2.80 -6.22
N VAL A 83 2.95 -3.10 -6.35
CA VAL A 83 2.46 -4.18 -7.20
C VAL A 83 1.20 -3.76 -7.97
N SER A 84 0.96 -4.36 -9.13
CA SER A 84 -0.26 -4.14 -9.90
C SER A 84 -0.41 -5.16 -11.01
N HIS A 85 -1.63 -5.65 -11.25
CA HIS A 85 -1.96 -6.40 -12.47
C HIS A 85 -2.28 -5.50 -13.68
N LEU A 86 -2.26 -4.18 -13.50
CA LEU A 86 -2.62 -3.17 -14.51
C LEU A 86 -4.05 -3.34 -15.07
N LYS A 87 -4.98 -3.74 -14.20
CA LYS A 87 -6.37 -4.07 -14.56
C LYS A 87 -7.41 -3.07 -14.06
N PHE A 88 -7.00 -1.89 -13.58
CA PHE A 88 -7.95 -0.88 -13.07
C PHE A 88 -8.84 -1.43 -11.94
N TRP A 89 -10.16 -1.29 -12.01
CA TRP A 89 -11.09 -1.86 -11.03
C TRP A 89 -11.19 -3.40 -11.11
N ASP A 90 -10.73 -4.03 -12.19
CA ASP A 90 -10.62 -5.49 -12.29
C ASP A 90 -9.32 -6.03 -11.67
N GLU A 91 -8.65 -5.23 -10.83
CA GLU A 91 -7.46 -5.63 -10.10
C GLU A 91 -7.85 -6.72 -9.06
N PRO A 92 -7.28 -7.94 -9.15
CA PRO A 92 -7.70 -9.08 -8.33
C PRO A 92 -7.58 -8.87 -6.81
N ILE A 93 -6.53 -8.18 -6.37
CA ILE A 93 -6.29 -7.83 -4.96
C ILE A 93 -7.31 -6.79 -4.50
N ALA A 94 -7.60 -5.76 -5.31
CA ALA A 94 -8.63 -4.76 -5.00
C ALA A 94 -10.00 -5.43 -4.84
N ILE A 95 -10.35 -6.38 -5.72
CA ILE A 95 -11.58 -7.18 -5.60
C ILE A 95 -11.55 -8.04 -4.33
N GLN A 96 -10.44 -8.73 -4.04
CA GLN A 96 -10.28 -9.55 -2.84
C GLN A 96 -10.46 -8.74 -1.54
N TYR A 97 -9.95 -7.51 -1.52
CA TYR A 97 -10.10 -6.57 -0.41
C TYR A 97 -11.39 -5.76 -0.46
N LYS A 98 -12.27 -6.00 -1.45
CA LYS A 98 -13.55 -5.30 -1.66
C LYS A 98 -13.40 -3.78 -1.74
N VAL A 99 -12.38 -3.32 -2.46
CA VAL A 99 -12.08 -1.90 -2.67
C VAL A 99 -13.02 -1.35 -3.73
N GLU A 100 -13.95 -0.49 -3.31
CA GLU A 100 -14.93 0.17 -4.20
C GLU A 100 -14.54 1.62 -4.53
N SER A 101 -13.59 2.19 -3.80
CA SER A 101 -13.09 3.56 -4.03
C SER A 101 -11.62 3.67 -3.61
N ILE A 102 -10.89 4.62 -4.22
CA ILE A 102 -9.52 4.95 -3.83
C ILE A 102 -9.40 6.45 -3.50
N PRO A 103 -8.56 6.82 -2.52
CA PRO A 103 -7.60 5.97 -1.79
C PRO A 103 -8.29 5.04 -0.78
N ALA A 104 -7.80 3.81 -0.65
CA ALA A 104 -8.21 2.84 0.38
C ALA A 104 -6.96 2.27 1.09
N THR A 105 -7.01 2.07 2.40
CA THR A 105 -5.86 1.50 3.14
C THR A 105 -6.33 0.41 4.09
N PHE A 106 -5.53 -0.64 4.22
CA PHE A 106 -5.75 -1.71 5.18
C PHE A 106 -4.49 -1.90 6.00
N ILE A 107 -4.63 -2.01 7.30
CA ILE A 107 -3.51 -2.19 8.22
C ILE A 107 -3.55 -3.64 8.69
N LEU A 108 -2.46 -4.33 8.48
CA LEU A 108 -2.27 -5.73 8.81
C LEU A 108 -1.32 -5.89 10.00
N ASP A 109 -1.58 -6.90 10.82
CA ASP A 109 -0.62 -7.40 11.80
C ASP A 109 0.48 -8.25 11.13
N GLN A 110 1.46 -8.69 11.93
CA GLN A 110 2.55 -9.58 11.51
C GLN A 110 2.08 -10.93 10.93
N SER A 111 0.84 -11.34 11.22
CA SER A 111 0.24 -12.58 10.72
C SER A 111 -0.55 -12.34 9.42
N GLY A 112 -0.62 -11.10 8.94
CA GLY A 112 -1.38 -10.71 7.75
C GLY A 112 -2.88 -10.61 7.97
N ASN A 113 -3.35 -10.38 9.20
CA ASN A 113 -4.76 -10.12 9.50
C ASN A 113 -5.05 -8.63 9.50
N ILE A 114 -6.19 -8.22 8.95
CA ILE A 114 -6.65 -6.83 8.96
C ILE A 114 -7.04 -6.44 10.39
N VAL A 115 -6.39 -5.42 10.93
CA VAL A 115 -6.65 -4.86 12.28
C VAL A 115 -7.24 -3.45 12.24
N ALA A 116 -7.14 -2.76 11.10
CA ALA A 116 -7.78 -1.47 10.86
C ALA A 116 -7.84 -1.18 9.35
N GLN A 117 -8.70 -0.25 8.93
CA GLN A 117 -8.82 0.18 7.54
C GLN A 117 -9.26 1.65 7.47
N ASP A 118 -9.11 2.26 6.29
CA ASP A 118 -9.58 3.62 5.95
C ASP A 118 -9.07 4.75 6.87
N LEU A 119 -7.84 4.60 7.38
CA LEU A 119 -7.17 5.64 8.16
C LEU A 119 -6.22 6.48 7.29
N ARG A 120 -6.21 7.80 7.49
CA ARG A 120 -5.35 8.76 6.78
C ARG A 120 -4.73 9.75 7.76
N GLY A 121 -3.74 10.53 7.31
CA GLY A 121 -3.19 11.62 8.11
C GLY A 121 -2.70 11.17 9.50
N ASP A 122 -3.01 11.98 10.50
CA ASP A 122 -2.62 11.74 11.89
C ASP A 122 -3.26 10.47 12.48
N ALA A 123 -4.48 10.12 12.05
CA ALA A 123 -5.16 8.92 12.54
C ALA A 123 -4.43 7.64 12.10
N LEU A 124 -3.95 7.61 10.86
CA LEU A 124 -3.12 6.52 10.35
C LEU A 124 -1.83 6.40 11.16
N LYS A 125 -1.11 7.53 11.34
CA LYS A 125 0.13 7.56 12.10
C LYS A 125 -0.05 7.08 13.54
N ALA A 126 -1.06 7.60 14.24
CA ALA A 126 -1.36 7.22 15.61
C ALA A 126 -1.63 5.72 15.74
N LYS A 127 -2.41 5.15 14.82
CA LYS A 127 -2.72 3.71 14.85
C LYS A 127 -1.49 2.84 14.62
N ILE A 128 -0.60 3.23 13.70
CA ILE A 128 0.65 2.50 13.47
C ILE A 128 1.53 2.52 14.72
N ILE A 129 1.67 3.68 15.38
CA ILE A 129 2.46 3.80 16.61
C ILE A 129 1.87 2.92 17.72
N GLU A 130 0.56 2.92 17.90
CA GLU A 130 -0.14 2.05 18.87
C GLU A 130 0.17 0.56 18.60
N LEU A 131 0.13 0.14 17.33
CA LEU A 131 0.36 -1.25 16.95
C LEU A 131 1.84 -1.66 17.06
N LEU A 132 2.77 -0.76 16.77
CA LEU A 132 4.22 -1.03 16.88
C LEU A 132 4.73 -1.04 18.33
N ALA A 133 3.98 -0.47 19.27
CA ALA A 133 4.33 -0.45 20.69
C ALA A 133 3.97 -1.75 21.43
N LYS A 134 3.23 -2.66 20.78
CA LYS A 134 2.90 -3.99 21.31
C LYS A 134 4.00 -5.00 20.99
#